data_AF-A0A377V3G2-F1
#
_entry.id   AF-A0A377V3G2-F1
#
_cell.length_a   1.000
_cell.length_b   1.000
_cell.length_c   1.000
_cell.angle_alpha   90.00
_cell.angle_beta   90.00
_cell.angle_gamma   90.00
#
_symmetry.space_group_name_H-M   'P 1'
#
loop_
_entity.id
_entity.type
_entity.pdbx_description
1 polymer ?
#
loop_
_entity_poly.entity_id
_entity_poly.type
_entity_poly.pdbx_seq_one_letter_code
_entity_poly.pdbx_strand_id
1 'polypeptide(L)'
;MGTFDYAAQFPNSPNLKTFGIGKKDITVKDLSEKWLELKRMEICANAINRYESVVRSMLPRVGANKLVSSVTREELLYIRKDMLAGDKGLSVVTVNYYMTTIAGMFQFAVDNGYVSENPFNGIKPLKRARIEPDPLTRDEFVRFIDACKHQQTKNLWSIAVYTGLRHGELVSLAWEDIDLKTGTMTIRRNYTKLGDFTLPKTEAGTDRVVHLIKPAIDALRNQAEMTRLGKQYQVEVQLREYGRTVIHDCTFVFNPQLVKKSGSVGYLYKADSVGDSWDAALKRSGFKAPQGVSVETHLRLLVAVCRGQSEFHCQPNGTLQRPDGFQCLRRLDGRQQQRSDCYVEPEIIGLCPIHAPWHGDRNMRMIKISKLVHHARHFNCVEGNTTLYALPKPEIVARWYEQTHDDFRFCFKFPATISHQAALRHCDELSSEFFARLAPLASRIGQYWLQLPATFGPRDLPALWHFLDGLPKDFTYGVEVRHPEFFAKGEAEQQLNRGLHERNVNRVILDSRPVHSAAATSPAMIDAQQKKPKVPVHAVMTARQPMVRFIGGDDMAHNRELFRVWLQTLAKWHQSGPRGCSCILRTLPSPRHWWITLWGDLRAALPAAGNAPSIPQQSSLF
;
A
#
# COMPACT_ATOMS: atom_id res chain seq x y z
N MET A 1 7.85 -51.88 -46.32
CA MET A 1 6.48 -51.93 -45.75
C MET A 1 5.88 -50.56 -45.95
N GLY A 2 4.75 -50.46 -46.67
CA GLY A 2 4.10 -49.18 -46.94
C GLY A 2 3.46 -48.60 -45.67
N THR A 3 3.57 -47.29 -45.49
CA THR A 3 2.96 -46.53 -44.39
C THR A 3 1.44 -46.57 -44.58
N PHE A 4 0.73 -47.31 -43.72
CA PHE A 4 -0.73 -47.40 -43.76
C PHE A 4 -1.34 -46.10 -43.22
N ASP A 5 -1.94 -45.30 -44.10
CA ASP A 5 -2.64 -44.06 -43.73
C ASP A 5 -4.13 -44.37 -43.44
N TYR A 6 -4.42 -44.53 -42.14
CA TYR A 6 -5.77 -44.80 -41.64
C TYR A 6 -6.75 -43.67 -41.99
N ALA A 7 -6.28 -42.42 -42.04
CA ALA A 7 -7.14 -41.26 -42.31
C ALA A 7 -7.58 -41.21 -43.78
N ALA A 8 -6.69 -41.59 -44.70
CA ALA A 8 -7.00 -41.68 -46.13
C ALA A 8 -7.98 -42.83 -46.46
N GLN A 9 -7.88 -43.95 -45.76
CA GLN A 9 -8.71 -45.14 -45.98
C GLN A 9 -10.09 -45.06 -45.28
N PHE A 10 -10.18 -44.41 -44.12
CA PHE A 10 -11.40 -44.41 -43.30
C PHE A 10 -11.80 -43.02 -42.77
N PRO A 11 -12.12 -42.05 -43.65
CA PRO A 11 -12.30 -40.64 -43.31
C PRO A 11 -13.45 -40.34 -42.31
N ASN A 12 -14.45 -41.22 -42.21
CA ASN A 12 -15.62 -41.04 -41.35
C ASN A 12 -15.64 -41.97 -40.11
N SER A 13 -14.52 -42.63 -39.80
CA SER A 13 -14.47 -43.57 -38.67
C SER A 13 -14.49 -42.84 -37.31
N PRO A 14 -15.27 -43.29 -36.32
CA PRO A 14 -15.17 -42.77 -34.95
C PRO A 14 -13.78 -42.98 -34.32
N ASN A 15 -12.98 -43.92 -34.87
CA ASN A 15 -11.61 -44.21 -34.47
C ASN A 15 -10.55 -43.33 -35.15
N LEU A 16 -10.94 -42.36 -35.99
CA LEU A 16 -10.02 -41.43 -36.66
C LEU A 16 -9.22 -40.57 -35.65
N LYS A 17 -9.82 -40.28 -34.49
CA LYS A 17 -9.12 -39.59 -33.39
C LYS A 17 -7.99 -40.43 -32.77
N THR A 18 -8.10 -41.76 -32.82
CA THR A 18 -7.17 -42.69 -32.17
C THR A 18 -6.08 -43.17 -33.14
N PHE A 19 -6.43 -43.43 -34.40
CA PHE A 19 -5.50 -44.00 -35.41
C PHE A 19 -5.23 -43.09 -36.61
N GLY A 20 -6.01 -42.02 -36.80
CA GLY A 20 -5.86 -41.07 -37.93
C GLY A 20 -5.05 -39.81 -37.60
N ILE A 21 -4.64 -39.61 -36.34
CA ILE A 21 -3.68 -38.56 -35.99
C ILE A 21 -2.28 -39.13 -36.21
N GLY A 22 -1.83 -39.14 -37.47
CA GLY A 22 -0.39 -39.16 -37.74
C GLY A 22 0.24 -38.05 -36.90
N LYS A 23 1.32 -38.36 -36.17
CA LYS A 23 2.07 -37.35 -35.40
C LYS A 23 2.26 -36.14 -36.31
N LYS A 24 1.67 -35.00 -35.94
CA LYS A 24 1.85 -33.76 -36.68
C LYS A 24 3.28 -33.33 -36.39
N ASP A 25 4.23 -33.82 -37.17
CA ASP A 25 5.61 -33.43 -37.04
C ASP A 25 5.74 -31.96 -37.45
N ILE A 26 6.24 -31.14 -36.54
CA ILE A 26 6.45 -29.72 -36.74
C ILE A 26 7.82 -29.34 -36.19
N THR A 27 8.52 -28.45 -36.90
CA THR A 27 9.79 -27.92 -36.43
C THR A 27 9.56 -26.84 -35.37
N VAL A 28 10.57 -26.59 -34.53
CA VAL A 28 10.50 -25.51 -33.53
C VAL A 28 10.28 -24.15 -34.20
N LYS A 29 10.86 -23.92 -35.39
CA LYS A 29 10.65 -22.69 -36.18
C LYS A 29 9.19 -22.53 -36.59
N ASP A 30 8.61 -23.52 -37.27
CA ASP A 30 7.24 -23.43 -37.77
C ASP A 30 6.22 -23.31 -36.64
N LEU A 31 6.48 -23.99 -35.51
CA LEU A 31 5.70 -23.83 -34.28
C LEU A 31 5.74 -22.38 -33.78
N SER A 32 6.94 -21.77 -33.77
CA SER A 32 7.12 -20.41 -33.26
C SER A 32 6.41 -19.37 -34.12
N GLU A 33 6.42 -19.53 -35.45
CA GLU A 33 5.75 -18.62 -36.38
C GLU A 33 4.23 -18.69 -36.20
N LYS A 34 3.66 -19.91 -36.19
CA LYS A 34 2.22 -20.13 -35.94
C LYS A 34 1.78 -19.60 -34.57
N TRP A 35 2.58 -19.87 -33.54
CA TRP A 35 2.26 -19.41 -32.20
C TRP A 35 2.27 -17.89 -32.10
N LEU A 36 3.28 -17.22 -32.66
CA LEU A 36 3.37 -15.75 -32.65
C LEU A 36 2.26 -15.09 -33.46
N GLU A 37 1.87 -15.66 -34.60
CA GLU A 37 0.76 -15.18 -35.43
C GLU A 37 -0.55 -15.16 -34.64
N LEU A 38 -0.92 -16.28 -34.03
CA LEU A 38 -2.13 -16.38 -33.21
C LEU A 38 -2.03 -15.49 -31.96
N LYS A 39 -0.86 -15.44 -31.31
CA LYS A 39 -0.68 -14.64 -30.10
C LYS A 39 -0.81 -13.14 -30.37
N ARG A 40 -0.48 -12.66 -31.58
CA ARG A 40 -0.61 -11.25 -31.98
C ARG A 40 -2.03 -10.72 -31.81
N MET A 41 -3.04 -11.59 -31.95
CA MET A 41 -4.46 -11.23 -31.77
C MET A 41 -4.87 -11.13 -30.29
N GLU A 42 -4.14 -11.80 -29.39
CA GLU A 42 -4.47 -11.87 -27.96
C GLU A 42 -3.77 -10.78 -27.13
N ILE A 43 -2.61 -10.28 -27.59
CA ILE A 43 -1.74 -9.41 -26.79
C ILE A 43 -1.39 -8.11 -27.51
N CYS A 44 -1.06 -7.07 -26.73
CA CYS A 44 -0.70 -5.77 -27.29
C CYS A 44 0.63 -5.77 -28.06
N ALA A 45 0.82 -4.78 -28.95
CA ALA A 45 2.01 -4.60 -29.79
C ALA A 45 3.35 -4.63 -29.00
N ASN A 46 3.38 -4.02 -27.81
CA ASN A 46 4.55 -4.03 -26.93
C ASN A 46 4.86 -5.41 -26.33
N ALA A 47 3.84 -6.24 -26.12
CA ALA A 47 4.02 -7.59 -25.62
C ALA A 47 4.50 -8.52 -26.75
N ILE A 48 3.88 -8.45 -27.94
CA ILE A 48 4.31 -9.27 -29.08
C ILE A 48 5.75 -8.98 -29.50
N ASN A 49 6.18 -7.71 -29.54
CA ASN A 49 7.58 -7.36 -29.85
C ASN A 49 8.57 -7.98 -28.86
N ARG A 50 8.19 -8.12 -27.59
CA ARG A 50 9.00 -8.82 -26.58
C ARG A 50 9.03 -10.33 -26.83
N TYR A 51 7.90 -10.93 -27.18
CA TYR A 51 7.81 -12.36 -27.50
C TYR A 51 8.64 -12.70 -28.74
N GLU A 52 8.53 -11.90 -29.80
CA GLU A 52 9.36 -12.02 -31.01
C GLU A 52 10.85 -11.91 -30.68
N SER A 53 11.24 -10.96 -29.82
CA SER A 53 12.64 -10.84 -29.39
C SER A 53 13.13 -12.04 -28.59
N VAL A 54 12.28 -12.64 -27.74
CA VAL A 54 12.62 -13.86 -26.99
C VAL A 54 12.75 -15.05 -27.94
N VAL A 55 11.77 -15.26 -28.82
CA VAL A 55 11.77 -16.33 -29.81
C VAL A 55 13.01 -16.22 -30.69
N ARG A 56 13.31 -15.04 -31.24
CA ARG A 56 14.52 -14.80 -32.05
C ARG A 56 15.82 -15.14 -31.29
N SER A 57 15.86 -14.92 -29.98
CA SER A 57 17.04 -15.23 -29.16
C SER A 57 17.14 -16.70 -28.76
N MET A 58 16.00 -17.37 -28.59
CA MET A 58 15.92 -18.76 -28.14
C MET A 58 15.94 -19.76 -29.30
N LEU A 59 15.46 -19.39 -30.47
CA LEU A 59 15.37 -20.27 -31.65
C LEU A 59 16.73 -20.88 -32.05
N PRO A 60 17.84 -20.13 -32.09
CA PRO A 60 19.16 -20.70 -32.39
C PRO A 60 19.67 -21.64 -31.28
N ARG A 61 19.23 -21.43 -30.03
CA ARG A 61 19.69 -22.20 -28.86
C ARG A 61 18.95 -23.53 -28.74
N VAL A 62 17.65 -23.54 -29.01
CA VAL A 62 16.80 -24.74 -29.00
C VAL A 62 16.98 -25.57 -30.27
N GLY A 63 17.28 -24.90 -31.39
CA GLY A 63 17.46 -25.52 -32.71
C GLY A 63 16.22 -25.35 -33.59
N ALA A 64 16.29 -24.39 -34.52
CA ALA A 64 15.17 -24.03 -35.40
C ALA A 64 14.60 -25.22 -36.21
N ASN A 65 15.48 -26.06 -36.75
CA ASN A 65 15.13 -27.20 -37.61
C ASN A 65 14.82 -28.48 -36.82
N LYS A 66 14.93 -28.44 -35.49
CA LYS A 66 14.68 -29.60 -34.65
C LYS A 66 13.18 -29.85 -34.59
N LEU A 67 12.78 -31.13 -34.58
CA LEU A 67 11.38 -31.49 -34.32
C LEU A 67 11.03 -31.14 -32.88
N VAL A 68 9.83 -30.59 -32.67
CA VAL A 68 9.35 -30.22 -31.33
C VAL A 68 9.34 -31.43 -30.38
N SER A 69 9.07 -32.62 -30.91
CA SER A 69 9.05 -33.90 -30.17
C SER A 69 10.42 -34.40 -29.70
N SER A 70 11.54 -33.87 -30.24
CA SER A 70 12.90 -34.31 -29.87
C SER A 70 13.62 -33.36 -28.93
N VAL A 71 12.98 -32.26 -28.52
CA VAL A 71 13.54 -31.32 -27.54
C VAL A 71 13.42 -31.92 -26.14
N THR A 72 14.55 -32.10 -25.45
CA THR A 72 14.56 -32.73 -24.13
C THR A 72 14.69 -31.70 -23.00
N ARG A 73 14.25 -32.09 -21.80
CA ARG A 73 14.39 -31.26 -20.59
C ARG A 73 15.86 -30.95 -20.27
N GLU A 74 16.75 -31.92 -20.50
CA GLU A 74 18.18 -31.78 -20.24
C GLU A 74 18.80 -30.68 -21.11
N GLU A 75 18.51 -30.66 -22.41
CA GLU A 75 18.95 -29.61 -23.33
C GLU A 75 18.52 -28.23 -22.87
N LEU A 76 17.27 -28.09 -22.42
CA LEU A 76 16.73 -26.83 -21.89
C LEU A 76 17.48 -26.36 -20.62
N LEU A 77 17.93 -27.29 -19.78
CA LEU A 77 18.73 -26.96 -18.58
C LEU A 77 20.14 -26.49 -18.96
N TYR A 78 20.76 -27.10 -19.98
CA TYR A 78 22.03 -26.62 -20.55
C TYR A 78 21.88 -25.24 -21.18
N ILE A 79 20.84 -25.02 -21.99
CA ILE A 79 20.55 -23.69 -22.56
C ILE A 79 20.37 -22.65 -21.45
N ARG A 80 19.66 -22.99 -20.36
CA ARG A 80 19.49 -22.11 -19.20
C ARG A 80 20.82 -21.79 -18.51
N LYS A 81 21.71 -22.78 -18.37
CA LYS A 81 23.06 -22.60 -17.82
C LYS A 81 23.89 -21.67 -18.71
N ASP A 82 23.88 -21.88 -20.02
CA ASP A 82 24.67 -21.09 -20.98
C ASP A 82 24.21 -19.63 -21.06
N MET A 83 22.91 -19.37 -20.87
CA MET A 83 22.40 -17.99 -20.77
C MET A 83 22.89 -17.26 -19.53
N LEU A 84 23.22 -17.98 -18.44
CA LEU A 84 23.75 -17.41 -17.21
C LEU A 84 25.28 -17.28 -17.22
N ALA A 85 25.98 -18.12 -17.99
CA ALA A 85 27.42 -18.22 -17.98
C ALA A 85 28.11 -17.04 -18.71
N GLY A 86 29.28 -16.63 -18.18
CA GLY A 86 30.18 -15.63 -18.79
C GLY A 86 30.02 -14.19 -18.24
N ASP A 87 31.00 -13.33 -18.53
CA ASP A 87 31.05 -11.93 -18.08
C ASP A 87 29.90 -11.06 -18.63
N LYS A 88 29.21 -11.54 -19.67
CA LYS A 88 28.02 -10.93 -20.28
C LYS A 88 26.76 -11.80 -20.11
N GLY A 89 26.73 -12.66 -19.10
CA GLY A 89 25.57 -13.50 -18.78
C GLY A 89 24.30 -12.67 -18.56
N LEU A 90 23.15 -13.22 -18.94
CA LEU A 90 21.86 -12.57 -18.75
C LEU A 90 21.45 -12.57 -17.27
N SER A 91 20.67 -11.58 -16.87
CA SER A 91 20.11 -11.54 -15.52
C SER A 91 19.17 -12.73 -15.27
N VAL A 92 19.09 -13.21 -14.03
CA VAL A 92 18.17 -14.27 -13.60
C VAL A 92 16.71 -13.97 -14.00
N VAL A 93 16.31 -12.70 -13.95
CA VAL A 93 14.96 -12.26 -14.32
C VAL A 93 14.73 -12.46 -15.82
N THR A 94 15.70 -12.04 -16.64
CA THR A 94 15.65 -12.20 -18.10
C THR A 94 15.60 -13.67 -18.49
N VAL A 95 16.44 -14.50 -17.87
CA VAL A 95 16.47 -15.95 -18.11
C VAL A 95 15.14 -16.60 -17.76
N ASN A 96 14.59 -16.32 -16.58
CA ASN A 96 13.27 -16.85 -16.19
C ASN A 96 12.17 -16.41 -17.18
N TYR A 97 12.21 -15.16 -17.66
CA TYR A 97 11.26 -14.66 -18.66
C TYR A 97 11.38 -15.41 -19.99
N TYR A 98 12.61 -15.64 -20.47
CA TYR A 98 12.86 -16.39 -21.71
C TYR A 98 12.32 -17.82 -21.60
N MET A 99 12.68 -18.52 -20.51
CA MET A 99 12.23 -19.89 -20.25
C MET A 99 10.70 -19.98 -20.16
N THR A 100 10.05 -19.05 -19.46
CA THR A 100 8.58 -19.07 -19.30
C THR A 100 7.85 -18.79 -20.61
N THR A 101 8.38 -17.88 -21.44
CA THR A 101 7.80 -17.55 -22.74
C THR A 101 7.86 -18.76 -23.68
N ILE A 102 9.01 -19.42 -23.78
CA ILE A 102 9.18 -20.62 -24.60
C ILE A 102 8.38 -21.80 -24.02
N ALA A 103 8.28 -21.94 -22.70
CA ALA A 103 7.42 -22.94 -22.08
C ALA A 103 5.94 -22.78 -22.52
N GLY A 104 5.46 -21.55 -22.69
CA GLY A 104 4.14 -21.26 -23.23
C GLY A 104 3.98 -21.66 -24.70
N MET A 105 5.02 -21.50 -25.52
CA MET A 105 5.05 -21.99 -26.91
C MET A 105 4.98 -23.52 -26.98
N PHE A 106 5.71 -24.23 -26.12
CA PHE A 106 5.63 -25.69 -26.05
C PHE A 106 4.33 -26.19 -25.42
N GLN A 107 3.70 -25.39 -24.54
CA GLN A 107 2.37 -25.70 -24.05
C GLN A 107 1.34 -25.64 -25.18
N PHE A 108 1.41 -24.62 -26.03
CA PHE A 108 0.60 -24.56 -27.26
C PHE A 108 0.84 -25.77 -28.16
N ALA A 109 2.07 -26.30 -28.20
CA ALA A 109 2.36 -27.53 -28.94
C ALA A 109 1.64 -28.77 -28.38
N VAL A 110 1.60 -28.90 -27.05
CA VAL A 110 0.87 -29.97 -26.35
C VAL A 110 -0.63 -29.84 -26.58
N ASP A 111 -1.18 -28.63 -26.41
CA ASP A 111 -2.63 -28.38 -26.51
C ASP A 111 -3.17 -28.69 -27.92
N ASN A 112 -2.33 -28.58 -28.95
CA ASN A 112 -2.67 -28.90 -30.34
C ASN A 112 -2.22 -30.31 -30.78
N GLY A 113 -1.70 -31.13 -29.86
CA GLY A 113 -1.33 -32.52 -30.11
C GLY A 113 -0.05 -32.73 -30.94
N TYR A 114 0.83 -31.72 -31.04
CA TYR A 114 2.13 -31.86 -31.71
C TYR A 114 3.14 -32.66 -30.86
N VAL A 115 2.99 -32.64 -29.54
CA VAL A 115 3.84 -33.38 -28.58
C VAL A 115 2.99 -33.84 -27.39
N SER A 116 3.35 -34.97 -26.78
CA SER A 116 2.59 -35.57 -25.68
C SER A 116 2.80 -34.88 -24.33
N GLU A 117 3.99 -34.32 -24.09
CA GLU A 117 4.34 -33.65 -22.84
C GLU A 117 5.17 -32.40 -23.10
N ASN A 118 5.00 -31.37 -22.26
CA ASN A 118 5.80 -30.16 -22.31
C ASN A 118 7.19 -30.43 -21.70
N PRO A 119 8.30 -30.27 -22.45
CA PRO A 119 9.66 -30.52 -21.94
C PRO A 119 10.06 -29.55 -20.82
N PHE A 120 9.34 -28.44 -20.66
CA PHE A 120 9.54 -27.48 -19.56
C PHE A 120 8.89 -27.89 -18.24
N ASN A 121 8.04 -28.93 -18.23
CA ASN A 121 7.44 -29.45 -16.99
C ASN A 121 8.55 -29.78 -15.98
N GLY A 122 8.40 -29.33 -14.73
CA GLY A 122 9.39 -29.55 -13.67
C GLY A 122 10.60 -28.62 -13.66
N ILE A 123 10.80 -27.76 -14.68
CA ILE A 123 11.85 -26.73 -14.66
C ILE A 123 11.42 -25.58 -13.74
N LYS A 124 11.93 -25.57 -12.50
CA LYS A 124 11.62 -24.51 -11.54
C LYS A 124 12.33 -23.19 -11.91
N PRO A 125 11.68 -22.02 -11.75
CA PRO A 125 12.33 -20.72 -11.90
C PRO A 125 13.52 -20.56 -10.97
N LEU A 126 14.55 -19.86 -11.45
CA LEU A 126 15.73 -19.54 -10.66
C LEU A 126 15.36 -18.53 -9.57
N LYS A 127 15.86 -18.76 -8.35
CA LYS A 127 15.64 -17.88 -7.21
C LYS A 127 16.45 -16.60 -7.38
N ARG A 128 15.83 -15.46 -7.06
CA ARG A 128 16.48 -14.14 -7.04
C ARG A 128 16.67 -13.68 -5.60
N ALA A 129 17.85 -13.17 -5.27
CA ALA A 129 18.07 -12.47 -4.01
C ALA A 129 17.21 -11.21 -3.95
N ARG A 130 16.49 -11.03 -2.84
CA ARG A 130 15.62 -9.88 -2.65
C ARG A 130 16.47 -8.67 -2.29
N ILE A 131 16.46 -7.65 -3.16
CA ILE A 131 17.05 -6.35 -2.84
C ILE A 131 15.98 -5.57 -2.07
N GLU A 132 16.30 -5.16 -0.84
CA GLU A 132 15.44 -4.25 -0.10
C GLU A 132 15.51 -2.87 -0.75
N PRO A 133 14.38 -2.28 -1.17
CA PRO A 133 14.41 -0.98 -1.80
C PRO A 133 14.69 0.10 -0.75
N ASP A 134 15.56 1.06 -1.11
CA ASP A 134 15.97 2.19 -0.27
C ASP A 134 15.39 3.49 -0.84
N PRO A 135 14.19 3.91 -0.41
CA PRO A 135 13.51 5.07 -0.98
C PRO A 135 14.16 6.39 -0.55
N LEU A 136 14.03 7.43 -1.39
CA LEU A 136 14.49 8.78 -1.01
C LEU A 136 13.74 9.26 0.24
N THR A 137 14.48 9.87 1.15
CA THR A 137 13.93 10.65 2.26
C THR A 137 13.35 11.98 1.79
N ARG A 138 12.59 12.66 2.65
CA ARG A 138 12.04 13.99 2.34
C ARG A 138 13.13 14.99 1.98
N ASP A 139 14.23 15.01 2.72
CA ASP A 139 15.33 15.95 2.50
C ASP A 139 16.09 15.64 1.20
N GLU A 140 16.26 14.36 0.89
CA GLU A 140 16.83 13.93 -0.40
C GLU A 140 15.92 14.29 -1.56
N PHE A 141 14.60 14.19 -1.39
CA PHE A 141 13.64 14.62 -2.41
C PHE A 141 13.70 16.13 -2.65
N VAL A 142 13.80 16.96 -1.59
CA VAL A 142 13.97 18.41 -1.75
C VAL A 142 15.26 18.72 -2.52
N ARG A 143 16.39 18.12 -2.13
CA ARG A 143 17.67 18.28 -2.85
C ARG A 143 17.60 17.79 -4.29
N PHE A 144 16.86 16.71 -4.55
CA PHE A 144 16.62 16.19 -5.89
C PHE A 144 15.84 17.19 -6.76
N ILE A 145 14.77 17.79 -6.22
CA ILE A 145 14.00 18.82 -6.90
C ILE A 145 14.85 20.07 -7.14
N ASP A 146 15.68 20.48 -6.17
CA ASP A 146 16.58 21.62 -6.32
C ASP A 146 17.67 21.37 -7.38
N ALA A 147 18.11 20.12 -7.53
CA ALA A 147 19.06 19.71 -8.57
C ALA A 147 18.46 19.65 -9.98
N CYS A 148 17.14 19.81 -10.15
CA CYS A 148 16.50 19.87 -11.45
C CYS A 148 16.69 21.27 -12.08
N LYS A 149 17.24 21.31 -13.30
CA LYS A 149 17.66 22.56 -13.96
C LYS A 149 16.51 23.46 -14.42
N HIS A 150 15.39 22.86 -14.82
CA HIS A 150 14.27 23.58 -15.43
C HIS A 150 13.01 23.42 -14.59
N GLN A 151 12.20 24.48 -14.53
CA GLN A 151 10.98 24.50 -13.70
C GLN A 151 9.99 23.40 -14.10
N GLN A 152 9.78 23.16 -15.40
CA GLN A 152 8.98 22.03 -15.86
C GLN A 152 9.48 20.68 -15.33
N THR A 153 10.80 20.46 -15.25
CA THR A 153 11.34 19.20 -14.72
C THR A 153 11.07 19.07 -13.22
N LYS A 154 11.12 20.17 -12.47
CA LYS A 154 10.71 20.21 -11.06
C LYS A 154 9.24 19.86 -10.90
N ASN A 155 8.37 20.48 -11.70
CA ASN A 155 6.93 20.22 -11.68
C ASN A 155 6.61 18.77 -12.06
N LEU A 156 7.25 18.24 -13.11
CA LEU A 156 7.08 16.86 -13.56
C LEU A 156 7.35 15.86 -12.43
N TRP A 157 8.49 15.98 -11.75
CA TRP A 157 8.83 15.08 -10.66
C TRP A 157 8.01 15.31 -9.39
N SER A 158 7.63 16.55 -9.10
CA SER A 158 6.73 16.87 -8.00
C SER A 158 5.37 16.19 -8.20
N ILE A 159 4.79 16.30 -9.40
CA ILE A 159 3.53 15.61 -9.72
C ILE A 159 3.70 14.11 -9.67
N ALA A 160 4.79 13.56 -10.24
CA ALA A 160 5.06 12.12 -10.19
C ALA A 160 5.05 11.58 -8.74
N VAL A 161 5.67 12.30 -7.81
CA VAL A 161 5.75 11.92 -6.38
C VAL A 161 4.43 12.13 -5.64
N TYR A 162 3.70 13.23 -5.88
CA TYR A 162 2.45 13.48 -5.16
C TYR A 162 1.30 12.57 -5.62
N THR A 163 1.29 12.22 -6.91
CA THR A 163 0.19 11.47 -7.54
C THR A 163 0.47 9.98 -7.67
N GLY A 164 1.74 9.59 -7.81
CA GLY A 164 2.17 8.20 -7.99
C GLY A 164 1.85 7.61 -9.37
N LEU A 165 1.74 8.45 -10.39
CA LEU A 165 1.48 8.02 -11.76
C LEU A 165 2.66 7.26 -12.36
N ARG A 166 2.37 6.28 -13.22
CA ARG A 166 3.41 5.62 -14.03
C ARG A 166 3.96 6.61 -15.05
N HIS A 167 5.19 6.41 -15.52
CA HIS A 167 5.80 7.36 -16.44
C HIS A 167 4.99 7.55 -17.72
N GLY A 168 4.44 6.47 -18.28
CA GLY A 168 3.59 6.54 -19.47
C GLY A 168 2.29 7.31 -19.22
N GLU A 169 1.69 7.20 -18.03
CA GLU A 169 0.50 7.96 -17.61
C GLU A 169 0.86 9.43 -17.38
N LEU A 170 2.02 9.71 -16.77
CA LEU A 170 2.50 11.06 -16.47
C LEU A 170 2.78 11.86 -17.74
N VAL A 171 3.46 11.27 -18.73
CA VAL A 171 3.80 11.99 -19.97
C VAL A 171 2.60 12.15 -20.91
N SER A 172 1.58 11.30 -20.81
CA SER A 172 0.35 11.39 -21.62
C SER A 172 -0.76 12.22 -20.97
N LEU A 173 -0.48 12.81 -19.80
CA LEU A 173 -1.43 13.64 -19.07
C LEU A 173 -1.71 14.93 -19.85
N ALA A 174 -2.99 15.22 -20.08
CA ALA A 174 -3.44 16.42 -20.77
C ALA A 174 -4.18 17.36 -19.81
N TRP A 175 -4.23 18.66 -20.14
CA TRP A 175 -4.94 19.65 -19.32
C TRP A 175 -6.45 19.41 -19.27
N GLU A 176 -7.00 18.81 -20.32
CA GLU A 176 -8.39 18.37 -20.42
C GLU A 176 -8.74 17.29 -19.38
N ASP A 177 -7.75 16.60 -18.83
CA ASP A 177 -7.94 15.56 -17.83
C ASP A 177 -7.91 16.11 -16.37
N ILE A 178 -7.64 17.40 -16.18
CA ILE A 178 -7.38 18.01 -14.87
C ILE A 178 -8.41 19.09 -14.56
N ASP A 179 -9.06 18.95 -13.40
CA ASP A 179 -9.89 19.99 -12.81
C ASP A 179 -9.18 20.61 -11.59
N LEU A 180 -8.55 21.77 -11.82
CA LEU A 180 -7.86 22.53 -10.78
C LEU A 180 -8.80 23.22 -9.78
N LYS A 181 -10.10 23.33 -10.07
CA LYS A 181 -11.09 23.90 -9.13
C LYS A 181 -11.49 22.86 -8.10
N THR A 182 -11.86 21.66 -8.55
CA THR A 182 -12.20 20.55 -7.66
C THR A 182 -10.97 19.85 -7.08
N GLY A 183 -9.78 20.09 -7.66
CA GLY A 183 -8.54 19.46 -7.23
C GLY A 183 -8.48 17.99 -7.61
N THR A 184 -8.93 17.64 -8.81
CA THR A 184 -8.96 16.25 -9.30
C THR A 184 -8.27 16.12 -10.66
N MET A 185 -7.72 14.94 -10.94
CA MET A 185 -7.26 14.57 -12.28
C MET A 185 -7.73 13.16 -12.64
N THR A 186 -8.07 12.93 -13.90
CA THR A 186 -8.57 11.65 -14.41
C THR A 186 -7.51 10.96 -15.26
N ILE A 187 -7.16 9.71 -14.97
CA ILE A 187 -6.11 9.00 -15.71
C ILE A 187 -6.70 8.21 -16.86
N ARG A 188 -6.68 8.80 -18.06
CA ARG A 188 -7.33 8.23 -19.26
C ARG A 188 -6.39 7.44 -20.16
N ARG A 189 -5.11 7.80 -20.19
CA ARG A 189 -4.14 7.35 -21.20
C ARG A 189 -2.83 6.87 -20.58
N ASN A 190 -2.08 6.11 -21.36
CA ASN A 190 -0.72 5.68 -21.09
C ASN A 190 0.09 5.69 -22.39
N TYR A 191 1.24 6.38 -22.39
CA TYR A 191 2.18 6.38 -23.50
C TYR A 191 3.20 5.25 -23.37
N THR A 192 3.36 4.46 -24.43
CA THR A 192 4.24 3.29 -24.42
C THR A 192 5.64 3.60 -24.98
N LYS A 193 6.58 2.66 -24.80
CA LYS A 193 7.96 2.81 -25.33
C LYS A 193 8.03 2.80 -26.85
N LEU A 194 7.09 2.13 -27.52
CA LEU A 194 7.00 2.09 -28.98
C LEU A 194 6.42 3.37 -29.57
N GLY A 195 5.89 4.27 -28.73
CA GLY A 195 5.33 5.54 -29.16
C GLY A 195 3.82 5.56 -29.30
N ASP A 196 3.13 4.50 -28.89
CA ASP A 196 1.67 4.38 -28.98
C ASP A 196 0.98 4.90 -27.72
N PHE A 197 -0.21 5.51 -27.90
CA PHE A 197 -1.14 5.79 -26.82
C PHE A 197 -2.07 4.60 -26.60
N THR A 198 -2.18 4.18 -25.35
CA THR A 198 -2.99 3.03 -24.92
C THR A 198 -3.79 3.40 -23.69
N LEU A 199 -4.84 2.66 -23.39
CA LEU A 199 -5.48 2.73 -22.08
C LEU A 199 -4.54 2.22 -20.97
N PRO A 200 -4.71 2.68 -19.72
CA PRO A 200 -4.05 2.05 -18.57
C PRO A 200 -4.25 0.53 -18.53
N LYS A 201 -3.21 -0.18 -18.06
CA LYS A 201 -3.10 -1.65 -18.16
C LYS A 201 -4.29 -2.42 -17.55
N THR A 202 -4.91 -1.87 -16.50
CA THR A 202 -6.03 -2.50 -15.79
C THR A 202 -7.31 -1.71 -16.01
N GLU A 203 -8.45 -2.38 -16.08
CA GLU A 203 -9.77 -1.74 -16.20
C GLU A 203 -10.03 -0.76 -15.06
N ALA A 204 -9.83 -1.19 -13.81
CA ALA A 204 -9.86 -0.32 -12.63
C ALA A 204 -8.81 0.81 -12.64
N GLY A 205 -7.84 0.76 -13.56
CA GLY A 205 -6.81 1.77 -13.73
C GLY A 205 -7.18 2.86 -14.75
N THR A 206 -8.15 2.59 -15.62
CA THR A 206 -8.68 3.50 -16.64
C THR A 206 -9.72 4.41 -16.01
N ASP A 207 -9.68 5.69 -16.35
CA ASP A 207 -10.59 6.73 -15.87
C ASP A 207 -10.66 6.86 -14.34
N ARG A 208 -9.62 6.36 -13.65
CA ARG A 208 -9.50 6.55 -12.20
C ARG A 208 -9.26 8.02 -11.88
N VAL A 209 -9.97 8.52 -10.87
CA VAL A 209 -9.82 9.89 -10.38
C VAL A 209 -8.79 9.92 -9.26
N VAL A 210 -7.82 10.83 -9.38
CA VAL A 210 -6.81 11.12 -8.37
C VAL A 210 -7.10 12.48 -7.74
N HIS A 211 -7.34 12.49 -6.44
CA HIS A 211 -7.48 13.73 -5.67
C HIS A 211 -6.11 14.35 -5.39
N LEU A 212 -6.01 15.65 -5.63
CA LEU A 212 -4.77 16.41 -5.57
C LEU A 212 -4.61 17.10 -4.24
N ILE A 213 -3.47 16.88 -3.60
CA ILE A 213 -3.03 17.66 -2.44
C ILE A 213 -2.61 19.06 -2.86
N LYS A 214 -2.67 20.02 -1.93
CA LYS A 214 -2.34 21.43 -2.20
C LYS A 214 -0.98 21.64 -2.90
N PRO A 215 0.13 20.97 -2.50
CA PRO A 215 1.40 21.07 -3.23
C PRO A 215 1.34 20.59 -4.69
N ALA A 216 0.51 19.59 -4.99
CA ALA A 216 0.32 19.11 -6.36
C ALA A 216 -0.49 20.12 -7.19
N ILE A 217 -1.51 20.73 -6.60
CA ILE A 217 -2.28 21.80 -7.23
C ILE A 217 -1.36 23.00 -7.54
N ASP A 218 -0.50 23.38 -6.60
CA ASP A 218 0.41 24.52 -6.79
C ASP A 218 1.47 24.24 -7.87
N ALA A 219 2.04 23.03 -7.91
CA ALA A 219 2.92 22.61 -8.98
C ALA A 219 2.22 22.57 -10.36
N LEU A 220 0.95 22.13 -10.41
CA LEU A 220 0.17 22.20 -11.65
C LEU A 220 -0.19 23.63 -12.05
N ARG A 221 -0.48 24.53 -11.10
CA ARG A 221 -0.71 25.95 -11.41
C ARG A 221 0.54 26.59 -12.02
N ASN A 222 1.70 26.35 -11.41
CA ASN A 222 2.96 26.82 -11.98
C ASN A 222 3.26 26.19 -13.36
N GLN A 223 2.91 24.92 -13.56
CA GLN A 223 3.05 24.28 -14.87
C GLN A 223 2.06 24.84 -15.91
N ALA A 224 0.85 25.21 -15.50
CA ALA A 224 -0.18 25.76 -16.37
C ALA A 224 0.24 27.07 -17.02
N GLU A 225 1.00 27.91 -16.31
CA GLU A 225 1.59 29.14 -16.87
C GLU A 225 2.49 28.86 -18.09
N MET A 226 3.06 27.65 -18.19
CA MET A 226 3.99 27.28 -19.25
C MET A 226 3.32 26.56 -20.43
N THR A 227 2.35 25.67 -20.16
CA THR A 227 1.84 24.74 -21.19
C THR A 227 0.33 24.77 -21.41
N ARG A 228 -0.46 25.45 -20.56
CA ARG A 228 -1.93 25.38 -20.64
C ARG A 228 -2.53 25.97 -21.91
N LEU A 229 -1.91 27.04 -22.42
CA LEU A 229 -2.28 27.67 -23.69
C LEU A 229 -1.46 27.12 -24.88
N GLY A 230 -0.89 25.92 -24.71
CA GLY A 230 -0.10 25.25 -25.73
C GLY A 230 -0.96 24.75 -26.90
N LYS A 231 -0.30 24.22 -27.93
CA LYS A 231 -0.97 23.58 -29.06
C LYS A 231 -1.70 22.32 -28.58
N GLN A 232 -2.95 22.17 -29.01
CA GLN A 232 -3.73 20.94 -28.84
C GLN A 232 -3.39 19.95 -29.96
N TYR A 233 -3.29 18.67 -29.61
CA TYR A 233 -2.98 17.57 -30.52
C TYR A 233 -4.10 16.55 -30.49
N GLN A 234 -4.48 16.04 -31.66
CA GLN A 234 -5.37 14.89 -31.75
C GLN A 234 -4.53 13.63 -31.73
N VAL A 235 -4.74 12.79 -30.72
CA VAL A 235 -3.99 11.53 -30.58
C VAL A 235 -4.92 10.35 -30.64
N GLU A 236 -4.49 9.34 -31.38
CA GLU A 236 -5.20 8.07 -31.51
C GLU A 236 -4.83 7.16 -30.33
N VAL A 237 -5.82 6.85 -29.48
CA VAL A 237 -5.67 6.00 -28.31
C VAL A 237 -6.21 4.61 -28.61
N GLN A 238 -5.36 3.60 -28.51
CA GLN A 238 -5.74 2.21 -28.71
C GLN A 238 -6.58 1.70 -27.52
N LEU A 239 -7.75 1.16 -27.85
CA LEU A 239 -8.64 0.51 -26.90
C LEU A 239 -8.20 -0.94 -26.65
N ARG A 240 -8.88 -1.63 -25.71
CA ARG A 240 -8.56 -3.03 -25.38
C ARG A 240 -8.96 -4.00 -26.49
N GLU A 241 -10.00 -3.66 -27.23
CA GLU A 241 -10.46 -4.44 -28.38
C GLU A 241 -9.47 -4.27 -29.54
N TYR A 242 -9.05 -5.40 -30.11
CA TYR A 242 -8.07 -5.42 -31.20
C TYR A 242 -8.53 -4.54 -32.37
N GLY A 243 -7.66 -3.62 -32.80
CA GLY A 243 -7.91 -2.73 -33.93
C GLY A 243 -8.87 -1.57 -33.66
N ARG A 244 -9.43 -1.42 -32.45
CA ARG A 244 -10.26 -0.27 -32.10
C ARG A 244 -9.44 0.87 -31.49
N THR A 245 -9.73 2.07 -31.96
CA THR A 245 -9.08 3.30 -31.48
C THR A 245 -10.10 4.39 -31.23
N VAL A 246 -9.73 5.36 -30.39
CA VAL A 246 -10.51 6.56 -30.11
C VAL A 246 -9.60 7.78 -30.17
N ILE A 247 -10.10 8.87 -30.73
CA ILE A 247 -9.35 10.12 -30.82
C ILE A 247 -9.55 10.93 -29.54
N HIS A 248 -8.46 11.37 -28.93
CA HIS A 248 -8.50 12.29 -27.80
C HIS A 248 -7.80 13.60 -28.19
N ASP A 249 -8.48 14.71 -27.94
CA ASP A 249 -7.86 16.03 -28.00
C ASP A 249 -7.04 16.26 -26.73
N CYS A 250 -5.74 16.52 -26.90
CA CYS A 250 -4.77 16.59 -25.82
C CYS A 250 -3.93 17.85 -25.91
N THR A 251 -4.06 18.72 -24.91
CA THR A 251 -3.08 19.76 -24.62
C THR A 251 -2.16 19.24 -23.51
N PHE A 252 -0.99 18.72 -23.90
CA PHE A 252 -0.12 18.01 -22.95
C PHE A 252 0.42 18.89 -21.83
N VAL A 253 0.34 18.38 -20.59
CA VAL A 253 0.81 19.09 -19.39
C VAL A 253 2.31 19.35 -19.45
N PHE A 254 3.09 18.40 -19.96
CA PHE A 254 4.54 18.49 -20.05
C PHE A 254 5.00 18.42 -21.51
N ASN A 255 5.73 19.44 -21.97
CA ASN A 255 6.25 19.50 -23.34
C ASN A 255 7.78 19.62 -23.35
N PRO A 256 8.54 18.61 -23.83
CA PRO A 256 10.00 18.63 -23.79
C PRO A 256 10.63 19.75 -24.62
N GLN A 257 9.92 20.33 -25.58
CA GLN A 257 10.41 21.45 -26.40
C GLN A 257 10.65 22.72 -25.58
N LEU A 258 10.00 22.85 -24.42
CA LEU A 258 10.28 23.93 -23.47
C LEU A 258 11.64 23.78 -22.77
N VAL A 259 12.11 22.55 -22.58
CA VAL A 259 13.35 22.26 -21.87
C VAL A 259 14.55 22.17 -22.82
N LYS A 260 14.34 21.66 -24.04
CA LYS A 260 15.39 21.50 -25.03
C LYS A 260 14.89 21.94 -26.41
N LYS A 261 15.48 23.02 -26.94
CA LYS A 261 15.24 23.48 -28.31
C LYS A 261 16.16 22.71 -29.28
N SER A 262 15.63 21.70 -29.94
CA SER A 262 16.30 20.96 -31.03
C SER A 262 15.24 20.39 -31.97
N GLY A 263 15.49 20.41 -33.28
CA GLY A 263 14.58 19.84 -34.29
C GLY A 263 14.31 18.33 -34.13
N SER A 264 15.09 17.64 -33.29
CA SER A 264 14.92 16.23 -32.95
C SER A 264 13.95 15.97 -31.79
N VAL A 265 13.46 17.01 -31.11
CA VAL A 265 12.61 16.90 -29.91
C VAL A 265 11.14 17.03 -30.32
N GLY A 266 10.40 15.94 -30.19
CA GLY A 266 8.95 15.92 -30.40
C GLY A 266 8.18 16.69 -29.34
N TYR A 267 6.85 16.81 -29.48
CA TYR A 267 5.98 17.52 -28.53
C TYR A 267 5.68 16.73 -27.24
N LEU A 268 6.10 15.47 -27.18
CA LEU A 268 5.88 14.56 -26.05
C LEU A 268 7.19 13.97 -25.55
N TYR A 269 7.31 13.78 -24.25
CA TYR A 269 8.41 13.03 -23.66
C TYR A 269 8.32 11.54 -24.05
N LYS A 270 9.43 10.95 -24.48
CA LYS A 270 9.52 9.49 -24.58
C LYS A 270 9.52 8.91 -23.17
N ALA A 271 8.78 7.83 -22.94
CA ALA A 271 8.66 7.22 -21.61
C ALA A 271 10.02 6.89 -20.98
N ASP A 272 10.99 6.47 -21.79
CA ASP A 272 12.35 6.16 -21.33
C ASP A 272 13.18 7.42 -21.02
N SER A 273 13.01 8.52 -21.76
CA SER A 273 13.77 9.76 -21.52
C SER A 273 13.45 10.43 -20.18
N VAL A 274 12.27 10.13 -19.61
CA VAL A 274 11.92 10.62 -18.27
C VAL A 274 12.85 10.00 -17.24
N GLY A 275 13.14 8.70 -17.34
CA GLY A 275 14.11 8.01 -16.47
C GLY A 275 15.50 8.63 -16.52
N ASP A 276 16.00 8.97 -17.71
CA ASP A 276 17.31 9.61 -17.86
C ASP A 276 17.38 10.95 -17.11
N SER A 277 16.29 11.72 -17.11
CA SER A 277 16.21 13.00 -16.40
C SER A 277 16.25 12.82 -14.88
N TRP A 278 15.73 11.71 -14.36
CA TRP A 278 15.82 11.32 -12.95
C TRP A 278 17.27 11.03 -12.57
N ASP A 279 17.92 10.13 -13.32
CA ASP A 279 19.29 9.71 -13.03
C ASP A 279 20.27 10.88 -13.10
N ALA A 280 20.07 11.78 -14.07
CA ALA A 280 20.85 13.00 -14.17
C ALA A 280 20.64 13.95 -12.98
N ALA A 281 19.41 14.07 -12.46
CA ALA A 281 19.10 14.88 -11.28
C ALA A 281 19.65 14.25 -10.00
N LEU A 282 19.54 12.93 -9.83
CA LEU A 282 20.16 12.21 -8.71
C LEU A 282 21.67 12.43 -8.67
N LYS A 283 22.35 12.24 -9.81
CA LYS A 283 23.80 12.45 -9.91
C LYS A 283 24.21 13.87 -9.49
N ARG A 284 23.41 14.89 -9.83
CA ARG A 284 23.65 16.28 -9.43
C ARG A 284 23.35 16.56 -7.96
N SER A 285 22.36 15.87 -7.38
CA SER A 285 21.99 16.03 -5.98
C SER A 285 22.98 15.42 -4.98
N GLY A 286 23.97 14.64 -5.46
CA GLY A 286 25.01 14.05 -4.63
C GLY A 286 24.69 12.65 -4.09
N PHE A 287 23.55 12.06 -4.46
CA PHE A 287 23.16 10.69 -4.07
C PHE A 287 23.41 9.70 -5.21
N LYS A 288 23.88 8.50 -4.87
CA LYS A 288 23.84 7.35 -5.79
C LYS A 288 22.49 6.66 -5.64
N ALA A 289 21.80 6.42 -6.75
CA ALA A 289 20.63 5.54 -6.74
C ALA A 289 21.05 4.16 -6.17
N PRO A 290 20.26 3.56 -5.26
CA PRO A 290 20.45 2.17 -4.85
C PRO A 290 20.43 1.27 -6.09
N GLN A 291 21.44 0.42 -6.24
CA GLN A 291 21.55 -0.44 -7.42
C GLN A 291 20.33 -1.37 -7.53
N GLY A 292 19.73 -1.42 -8.72
CA GLY A 292 18.72 -2.43 -9.06
C GLY A 292 17.26 -2.11 -8.72
N VAL A 293 16.94 -0.86 -8.35
CA VAL A 293 15.57 -0.40 -8.06
C VAL A 293 15.13 0.63 -9.10
N SER A 294 14.00 0.39 -9.78
CA SER A 294 13.50 1.31 -10.82
C SER A 294 13.02 2.65 -10.23
N VAL A 295 13.06 3.71 -11.03
CA VAL A 295 12.52 5.04 -10.67
C VAL A 295 11.06 4.95 -10.23
N GLU A 296 10.24 4.16 -10.94
CA GLU A 296 8.84 3.96 -10.54
C GLU A 296 8.70 3.29 -9.16
N THR A 297 9.64 2.42 -8.79
CA THR A 297 9.64 1.79 -7.46
C THR A 297 9.97 2.82 -6.38
N HIS A 298 10.93 3.72 -6.65
CA HIS A 298 11.23 4.84 -5.76
C HIS A 298 10.02 5.78 -5.61
N LEU A 299 9.40 6.20 -6.72
CA LEU A 299 8.22 7.06 -6.70
C LEU A 299 7.08 6.42 -5.90
N ARG A 300 6.81 5.13 -6.08
CA ARG A 300 5.74 4.45 -5.35
C ARG A 300 6.00 4.36 -3.86
N LEU A 301 7.24 4.12 -3.45
CA LEU A 301 7.63 4.12 -2.05
C LEU A 301 7.57 5.53 -1.46
N LEU A 302 8.00 6.55 -2.21
CA LEU A 302 7.88 7.95 -1.84
C LEU A 302 6.43 8.38 -1.68
N VAL A 303 5.53 8.01 -2.59
CA VAL A 303 4.09 8.25 -2.47
C VAL A 303 3.56 7.61 -1.18
N ALA A 304 3.96 6.38 -0.89
CA ALA A 304 3.56 5.67 0.32
C ALA A 304 4.05 6.40 1.59
N VAL A 305 5.30 6.89 1.59
CA VAL A 305 5.87 7.73 2.65
C VAL A 305 5.11 9.06 2.78
N CYS A 306 4.87 9.76 1.67
CA CYS A 306 4.16 11.05 1.64
C CYS A 306 2.67 10.94 2.03
N ARG A 307 2.04 9.79 1.77
CA ARG A 307 0.64 9.50 2.14
C ARG A 307 0.51 8.82 3.50
N GLY A 308 1.62 8.59 4.21
CA GLY A 308 1.62 7.94 5.53
C GLY A 308 1.19 6.48 5.53
N GLN A 309 1.34 5.76 4.41
CA GLN A 309 1.02 4.33 4.27
C GLN A 309 2.31 3.51 4.21
N SER A 310 2.62 2.76 5.27
CA SER A 310 3.93 2.10 5.46
C SER A 310 3.95 0.59 5.17
N GLU A 311 3.15 0.07 4.23
CA GLU A 311 3.21 -1.37 3.90
C GLU A 311 2.93 -1.66 2.41
N PHE A 312 3.99 -1.79 1.62
CA PHE A 312 3.92 -2.41 0.30
C PHE A 312 5.18 -3.21 -0.03
N HIS A 313 5.01 -4.38 -0.66
CA HIS A 313 6.09 -5.21 -1.21
C HIS A 313 6.16 -5.04 -2.73
N CYS A 314 7.34 -4.69 -3.25
CA CYS A 314 7.58 -4.63 -4.70
C CYS A 314 8.04 -6.00 -5.22
N GLN A 315 7.32 -6.57 -6.19
CA GLN A 315 7.73 -7.80 -6.87
C GLN A 315 8.82 -7.55 -7.93
N PRO A 316 9.55 -8.61 -8.39
CA PRO A 316 10.66 -8.52 -9.36
C PRO A 316 10.33 -7.84 -10.70
N ASN A 317 9.05 -7.70 -11.04
CA ASN A 317 8.52 -7.13 -12.27
C ASN A 317 7.94 -5.71 -12.10
N GLY A 318 8.10 -5.08 -10.93
CA GLY A 318 7.63 -3.73 -10.68
C GLY A 318 6.12 -3.61 -10.49
N THR A 319 5.39 -4.69 -10.19
CA THR A 319 3.99 -4.63 -9.75
C THR A 319 3.88 -4.60 -8.22
N LEU A 320 2.95 -3.80 -7.72
CA LEU A 320 2.48 -3.85 -6.34
C LEU A 320 1.37 -4.90 -6.27
N GLN A 321 1.72 -6.10 -5.81
CA GLN A 321 0.75 -7.09 -5.38
C GLN A 321 1.08 -7.47 -3.94
N ARG A 322 0.03 -7.54 -3.12
CA ARG A 322 0.13 -8.14 -1.78
C ARG A 322 0.67 -9.58 -1.94
N PRO A 323 1.42 -10.12 -0.97
CA PRO A 323 2.02 -11.45 -1.11
C PRO A 323 0.91 -12.49 -1.27
N ASP A 324 1.02 -13.31 -2.31
CA ASP A 324 0.21 -14.52 -2.49
C ASP A 324 1.13 -15.72 -2.33
N GLY A 325 0.67 -16.67 -1.53
CA GLY A 325 1.21 -18.01 -1.48
C GLY A 325 0.16 -18.89 -0.85
N PHE A 326 -0.64 -19.58 -1.66
CA PHE A 326 -1.03 -20.97 -1.40
C PHE A 326 -1.48 -21.64 -2.70
N GLN A 327 -0.68 -22.64 -3.11
CA GLN A 327 -1.20 -23.82 -3.78
C GLN A 327 -1.94 -24.66 -2.75
N CYS A 328 -3.08 -25.18 -3.18
CA CYS A 328 -3.97 -26.12 -2.51
C CYS A 328 -3.25 -27.20 -1.69
N LEU A 329 -3.60 -27.33 -0.40
CA LEU A 329 -3.46 -28.56 0.39
C LEU A 329 -4.49 -28.58 1.55
N ARG A 330 -4.84 -29.80 1.95
CA ARG A 330 -6.11 -30.25 2.52
C ARG A 330 -6.28 -29.96 4.01
N ARG A 331 -7.55 -30.06 4.46
CA ARG A 331 -7.99 -30.27 5.84
C ARG A 331 -7.08 -31.23 6.61
N LEU A 332 -6.71 -30.86 7.83
CA LEU A 332 -6.53 -31.78 8.94
C LEU A 332 -7.10 -31.16 10.22
N ASP A 333 -7.92 -31.96 10.89
CA ASP A 333 -8.73 -31.66 12.06
C ASP A 333 -7.92 -31.53 13.36
N GLY A 334 -8.47 -30.76 14.30
CA GLY A 334 -8.68 -31.18 15.69
C GLY A 334 -7.48 -31.22 16.65
N ARG A 335 -7.50 -30.32 17.63
CA ARG A 335 -7.83 -30.60 19.05
C ARG A 335 -7.47 -29.41 19.95
N GLN A 336 -8.45 -29.02 20.77
CA GLN A 336 -8.28 -28.13 21.91
C GLN A 336 -7.39 -28.77 22.99
N GLN A 337 -6.68 -27.93 23.76
CA GLN A 337 -6.55 -28.17 25.20
C GLN A 337 -6.33 -26.87 26.00
N GLN A 338 -7.27 -26.62 26.92
CA GLN A 338 -7.17 -25.76 28.12
C GLN A 338 -5.99 -26.23 29.02
N ARG A 339 -5.36 -25.48 29.93
CA ARG A 339 -5.82 -24.52 30.98
C ARG A 339 -4.54 -24.07 31.73
N SER A 340 -4.50 -22.85 32.31
CA SER A 340 -4.16 -22.58 33.73
C SER A 340 -3.71 -21.13 34.00
N ASP A 341 -4.39 -20.53 34.99
CA ASP A 341 -3.97 -19.54 35.98
C ASP A 341 -3.62 -18.10 35.55
N CYS A 342 -4.67 -17.28 35.61
CA CYS A 342 -4.65 -15.84 35.54
C CYS A 342 -4.06 -15.21 36.81
N TYR A 343 -2.90 -14.57 36.68
CA TYR A 343 -2.55 -13.44 37.55
C TYR A 343 -3.10 -12.15 36.93
N VAL A 344 -3.84 -11.40 37.75
CA VAL A 344 -4.52 -10.16 37.39
C VAL A 344 -3.52 -9.00 37.49
N GLU A 345 -3.03 -8.49 36.36
CA GLU A 345 -2.49 -7.13 36.27
C GLU A 345 -3.32 -6.31 35.27
N PRO A 346 -4.26 -5.48 35.73
CA PRO A 346 -4.99 -4.56 34.87
C PRO A 346 -4.35 -3.17 34.98
N GLU A 347 -3.64 -2.72 33.94
CA GLU A 347 -3.57 -1.30 33.55
C GLU A 347 -2.79 -1.08 32.25
N ILE A 348 -3.51 -0.96 31.13
CA ILE A 348 -2.89 -0.72 29.81
C ILE A 348 -2.90 0.77 29.50
N ILE A 349 -1.84 1.46 29.89
CA ILE A 349 -1.54 2.83 29.49
C ILE A 349 -0.73 2.79 28.18
N GLY A 350 -1.43 2.86 27.05
CA GLY A 350 -0.83 2.73 25.71
C GLY A 350 -0.37 4.04 25.07
N LEU A 351 0.87 4.47 25.31
CA LEU A 351 1.46 5.64 24.65
C LEU A 351 1.93 5.29 23.22
N CYS A 352 1.23 5.79 22.20
CA CYS A 352 1.52 5.51 20.79
C CYS A 352 2.16 6.73 20.10
N PRO A 353 3.44 6.74 19.70
CA PRO A 353 3.93 7.71 18.73
C PRO A 353 3.39 7.37 17.33
N ILE A 354 2.66 8.27 16.67
CA ILE A 354 2.53 8.21 15.20
C ILE A 354 3.81 8.79 14.62
N HIS A 355 4.48 8.00 13.78
CA HIS A 355 5.29 8.40 12.62
C HIS A 355 5.81 9.85 12.55
N ALA A 356 6.50 10.34 13.57
CA ALA A 356 7.30 11.56 13.44
C ALA A 356 8.74 11.16 13.10
N PRO A 357 9.35 11.70 12.03
CA PRO A 357 10.79 11.62 11.90
C PRO A 357 11.41 12.28 13.13
N TRP A 358 12.24 11.53 13.86
CA TRP A 358 13.07 12.05 14.93
C TRP A 358 14.02 13.08 14.32
N HIS A 359 13.72 14.36 14.47
CA HIS A 359 14.62 15.45 14.13
C HIS A 359 15.26 15.95 15.42
N GLY A 360 16.54 15.66 15.58
CA GLY A 360 17.32 16.06 16.75
C GLY A 360 18.71 15.45 16.72
N ASP A 361 19.63 16.21 16.12
CA ASP A 361 21.08 16.08 16.16
C ASP A 361 21.81 15.15 15.15
N ARG A 362 22.82 15.71 14.47
CA ARG A 362 23.43 15.18 13.23
C ARG A 362 24.40 14.01 13.42
N ASN A 363 24.49 13.42 14.62
CA ASN A 363 25.46 12.35 14.91
C ASN A 363 24.87 11.09 15.56
N MET A 364 23.55 10.91 15.65
CA MET A 364 22.95 9.70 16.21
C MET A 364 22.56 8.69 15.12
N ARG A 365 23.31 7.58 15.00
CA ARG A 365 22.86 6.35 14.31
C ARG A 365 21.67 5.76 15.08
N MET A 366 20.48 6.29 14.80
CA MET A 366 19.25 5.97 15.53
C MET A 366 18.77 4.55 15.28
N ILE A 367 18.39 3.87 16.37
CA ILE A 367 17.51 2.71 16.34
C ILE A 367 16.16 3.17 15.77
N LYS A 368 15.96 3.02 14.45
CA LYS A 368 14.65 3.15 13.82
C LYS A 368 13.74 2.08 14.44
N ILE A 369 12.78 2.46 15.29
CA ILE A 369 11.66 1.59 15.68
C ILE A 369 10.71 1.48 14.47
N SER A 370 11.15 0.77 13.42
CA SER A 370 10.42 0.65 12.15
C SER A 370 9.57 -0.63 12.05
N LYS A 371 9.61 -1.50 13.05
CA LYS A 371 8.87 -2.77 13.09
C LYS A 371 8.11 -2.90 14.40
N LEU A 372 6.87 -3.43 14.36
CA LEU A 372 6.01 -3.64 15.53
C LEU A 372 6.72 -4.45 16.64
N VAL A 373 7.59 -5.40 16.27
CA VAL A 373 8.41 -6.16 17.22
C VAL A 373 9.35 -5.28 18.08
N HIS A 374 9.87 -4.18 17.54
CA HIS A 374 10.71 -3.25 18.33
C HIS A 374 9.84 -2.35 19.21
N HIS A 375 8.64 -2.01 18.76
CA HIS A 375 7.67 -1.26 19.55
C HIS A 375 7.18 -2.09 20.75
N ALA A 376 6.83 -3.34 20.52
CA ALA A 376 6.35 -4.28 21.53
C ALA A 376 7.38 -4.64 22.61
N ARG A 377 8.67 -4.31 22.41
CA ARG A 377 9.70 -4.42 23.46
C ARG A 377 9.64 -3.31 24.50
N HIS A 378 9.05 -2.17 24.15
CA HIS A 378 9.06 -0.97 24.99
C HIS A 378 7.67 -0.56 25.43
N PHE A 379 6.64 -0.88 24.63
CA PHE A 379 5.26 -0.52 24.89
C PHE A 379 4.39 -1.77 24.89
N ASN A 380 3.35 -1.76 25.70
CA ASN A 380 2.38 -2.84 25.85
C ASN A 380 1.09 -2.61 25.03
N CYS A 381 0.96 -1.53 24.26
CA CYS A 381 -0.25 -1.26 23.48
C CYS A 381 -0.02 -0.40 22.24
N VAL A 382 -0.84 -0.58 21.19
CA VAL A 382 -0.77 0.22 19.94
C VAL A 382 -2.13 0.61 19.38
N GLU A 383 -2.19 1.81 18.77
CA GLU A 383 -3.30 2.28 17.95
C GLU A 383 -3.21 1.71 16.53
N GLY A 384 -4.08 0.75 16.20
CA GLY A 384 -4.26 0.27 14.84
C GLY A 384 -5.18 1.18 14.04
N ASN A 385 -4.64 2.24 13.44
CA ASN A 385 -5.38 3.10 12.51
C ASN A 385 -5.63 2.48 11.14
N THR A 386 -4.85 1.46 10.78
CA THR A 386 -4.92 0.80 9.47
C THR A 386 -6.33 0.28 9.18
N THR A 387 -6.99 -0.29 10.18
CA THR A 387 -8.35 -0.87 10.06
C THR A 387 -9.42 0.16 9.74
N LEU A 388 -9.21 1.45 10.07
CA LEU A 388 -10.14 2.52 9.67
C LEU A 388 -10.19 2.68 8.15
N TYR A 389 -9.06 2.53 7.47
CA TYR A 389 -8.94 2.77 6.03
C TYR A 389 -9.07 1.49 5.20
N ALA A 390 -8.56 0.36 5.72
CA ALA A 390 -8.63 -0.92 5.04
C ALA A 390 -8.48 -2.08 6.03
N LEU A 391 -9.19 -3.19 5.78
CA LEU A 391 -8.95 -4.43 6.51
C LEU A 391 -7.55 -4.99 6.15
N PRO A 392 -6.70 -5.30 7.15
CA PRO A 392 -5.41 -5.92 6.93
C PRO A 392 -5.60 -7.32 6.35
N LYS A 393 -4.66 -7.82 5.53
CA LYS A 393 -4.71 -9.23 5.09
C LYS A 393 -4.55 -10.19 6.28
N PRO A 394 -5.10 -11.42 6.22
CA PRO A 394 -4.94 -12.42 7.28
C PRO A 394 -3.47 -12.65 7.70
N GLU A 395 -2.55 -12.70 6.73
CA GLU A 395 -1.13 -12.91 7.02
C GLU A 395 -0.50 -11.75 7.81
N ILE A 396 -1.01 -10.53 7.64
CA ILE A 396 -0.55 -9.36 8.41
C ILE A 396 -1.02 -9.46 9.87
N VAL A 397 -2.26 -9.92 10.07
CA VAL A 397 -2.83 -10.15 11.41
C VAL A 397 -2.04 -11.26 12.14
N ALA A 398 -1.73 -12.36 11.45
CA ALA A 398 -0.88 -13.43 12.00
C ALA A 398 0.51 -12.90 12.37
N ARG A 399 1.12 -12.09 11.51
CA ARG A 399 2.42 -11.47 11.79
C ARG A 399 2.38 -10.51 12.98
N TRP A 400 1.30 -9.76 13.18
CA TRP A 400 1.14 -8.91 14.36
C TRP A 400 1.09 -9.73 15.65
N TYR A 401 0.43 -10.89 15.61
CA TYR A 401 0.45 -11.84 16.72
C TYR A 401 1.88 -12.34 17.00
N GLU A 402 2.60 -12.80 15.99
CA GLU A 402 3.99 -13.28 16.16
C GLU A 402 4.97 -12.22 16.68
N GLN A 403 4.72 -10.95 16.36
CA GLN A 403 5.62 -9.84 16.71
C GLN A 403 5.35 -9.21 18.08
N THR A 404 4.30 -9.64 18.77
CA THR A 404 3.89 -9.07 20.06
C THR A 404 3.86 -10.14 21.15
N HIS A 405 4.04 -9.75 22.41
CA HIS A 405 3.93 -10.65 23.57
C HIS A 405 2.47 -10.74 24.05
N ASP A 406 2.17 -11.67 24.95
CA ASP A 406 0.79 -11.95 25.38
C ASP A 406 0.13 -10.81 26.18
N ASP A 407 0.93 -9.99 26.87
CA ASP A 407 0.44 -8.79 27.57
C ASP A 407 0.27 -7.58 26.64
N PHE A 408 0.65 -7.71 25.37
CA PHE A 408 0.47 -6.62 24.41
C PHE A 408 -0.99 -6.46 24.00
N ARG A 409 -1.43 -5.23 23.78
CA ARG A 409 -2.84 -4.90 23.58
C ARG A 409 -3.04 -4.04 22.34
N PHE A 410 -3.78 -4.58 21.39
CA PHE A 410 -4.18 -3.86 20.20
C PHE A 410 -5.46 -3.11 20.46
N CYS A 411 -5.47 -1.86 20.04
CA CYS A 411 -6.72 -1.13 19.94
C CYS A 411 -6.98 -0.78 18.48
N PHE A 412 -8.08 -1.27 17.92
CA PHE A 412 -8.43 -1.06 16.52
C PHE A 412 -9.65 -0.16 16.35
N LYS A 413 -9.59 0.70 15.33
CA LYS A 413 -10.79 1.39 14.85
C LYS A 413 -11.64 0.45 14.03
N PHE A 414 -12.95 0.58 14.14
CA PHE A 414 -13.84 0.03 13.12
C PHE A 414 -13.55 0.68 11.76
N PRO A 415 -13.68 -0.08 10.65
CA PRO A 415 -13.57 0.44 9.30
C PRO A 415 -14.49 1.64 9.02
N ALA A 416 -14.00 2.60 8.23
CA ALA A 416 -14.79 3.74 7.78
C ALA A 416 -15.97 3.33 6.89
N THR A 417 -15.91 2.15 6.25
CA THR A 417 -17.04 1.54 5.55
C THR A 417 -18.22 1.30 6.50
N ILE A 418 -17.95 0.93 7.76
CA ILE A 418 -18.97 0.74 8.81
C ILE A 418 -19.40 2.09 9.40
N SER A 419 -18.45 2.91 9.85
CA SER A 419 -18.78 4.09 10.66
C SER A 419 -19.08 5.37 9.87
N HIS A 420 -18.53 5.54 8.66
CA HIS A 420 -18.70 6.75 7.85
C HIS A 420 -19.60 6.51 6.63
N GLN A 421 -19.41 5.41 5.90
CA GLN A 421 -20.15 5.14 4.65
C GLN A 421 -21.53 4.54 4.95
N ALA A 422 -21.58 3.43 5.68
CA ALA A 422 -22.85 2.80 6.07
C ALA A 422 -23.55 3.51 7.23
N ALA A 423 -22.85 4.43 7.92
CA ALA A 423 -23.36 5.14 9.10
C ALA A 423 -24.06 4.21 10.10
N LEU A 424 -23.43 3.05 10.36
CA LEU A 424 -23.89 1.98 11.26
C LEU A 424 -25.19 1.26 10.87
N ARG A 425 -25.64 1.39 9.61
CA ARG A 425 -26.86 0.75 9.10
C ARG A 425 -26.50 -0.41 8.16
N HIS A 426 -27.21 -1.53 8.28
CA HIS A 426 -27.07 -2.71 7.40
C HIS A 426 -25.61 -3.17 7.22
N CYS A 427 -24.83 -3.21 8.30
CA CYS A 427 -23.40 -3.48 8.26
C CYS A 427 -23.00 -4.81 8.95
N ASP A 428 -23.93 -5.76 9.04
CA ASP A 428 -23.73 -7.06 9.69
C ASP A 428 -22.62 -7.88 9.02
N GLU A 429 -22.61 -7.92 7.67
CA GLU A 429 -21.58 -8.61 6.90
C GLU A 429 -20.20 -7.94 7.08
N LEU A 430 -20.15 -6.61 7.04
CA LEU A 430 -18.92 -5.85 7.24
C LEU A 430 -18.35 -6.05 8.65
N SER A 431 -19.22 -6.09 9.66
CA SER A 431 -18.85 -6.33 11.06
C SER A 431 -18.33 -7.77 11.23
N SER A 432 -19.02 -8.73 10.62
CA SER A 432 -18.61 -10.14 10.62
C SER A 432 -17.24 -10.33 9.96
N GLU A 433 -16.98 -9.70 8.81
CA GLU A 433 -15.68 -9.76 8.15
C GLU A 433 -14.59 -9.11 9.02
N PHE A 434 -14.88 -7.97 9.66
CA PHE A 434 -13.94 -7.29 10.54
C PHE A 434 -13.52 -8.17 11.74
N PHE A 435 -14.49 -8.76 12.45
CA PHE A 435 -14.20 -9.65 13.58
C PHE A 435 -13.52 -10.93 13.13
N ALA A 436 -13.98 -11.56 12.04
CA ALA A 436 -13.34 -12.76 11.50
C ALA A 436 -11.88 -12.49 11.11
N ARG A 437 -11.58 -11.33 10.52
CA ARG A 437 -10.21 -10.95 10.15
C ARG A 437 -9.31 -10.77 11.36
N LEU A 438 -9.83 -10.22 12.46
CA LEU A 438 -9.06 -9.93 13.68
C LEU A 438 -9.15 -11.01 14.75
N ALA A 439 -9.93 -12.07 14.53
CA ALA A 439 -10.09 -13.20 15.44
C ALA A 439 -8.75 -13.80 15.93
N PRO A 440 -7.67 -13.90 15.13
CA PRO A 440 -6.38 -14.39 15.63
C PRO A 440 -5.75 -13.52 16.73
N LEU A 441 -6.16 -12.25 16.84
CA LEU A 441 -5.69 -11.32 17.87
C LEU A 441 -6.65 -11.20 19.06
N ALA A 442 -7.74 -11.98 19.12
CA ALA A 442 -8.82 -11.80 20.10
C ALA A 442 -8.33 -11.71 21.55
N SER A 443 -7.38 -12.56 21.95
CA SER A 443 -6.79 -12.57 23.30
C SER A 443 -5.94 -11.32 23.63
N ARG A 444 -5.53 -10.57 22.60
CA ARG A 444 -4.69 -9.38 22.70
C ARG A 444 -5.42 -8.11 22.29
N ILE A 445 -6.75 -8.14 22.19
CA ILE A 445 -7.54 -6.92 21.97
C ILE A 445 -7.70 -6.18 23.30
N GLY A 446 -7.23 -4.93 23.33
CA GLY A 446 -7.53 -4.00 24.41
C GLY A 446 -8.92 -3.39 24.23
N GLN A 447 -9.17 -2.78 23.08
CA GLN A 447 -10.45 -2.14 22.79
C GLN A 447 -10.69 -1.94 21.29
N TYR A 448 -11.91 -2.19 20.84
CA TYR A 448 -12.39 -1.70 19.54
C TYR A 448 -13.08 -0.35 19.71
N TRP A 449 -12.89 0.60 18.79
CA TRP A 449 -13.69 1.83 18.86
C TRP A 449 -14.18 2.37 17.54
N LEU A 450 -15.37 2.94 17.61
CA LEU A 450 -16.04 3.64 16.52
C LEU A 450 -15.59 5.08 16.51
N GLN A 451 -14.98 5.52 15.41
CA GLN A 451 -14.80 6.93 15.14
C GLN A 451 -15.93 7.40 14.24
N LEU A 452 -16.82 8.25 14.76
CA LEU A 452 -17.98 8.78 14.04
C LEU A 452 -17.65 10.12 13.36
N PRO A 453 -18.19 10.37 12.15
CA PRO A 453 -18.01 11.66 11.48
C PRO A 453 -18.77 12.77 12.21
N ALA A 454 -18.41 14.04 11.92
CA ALA A 454 -19.11 15.19 12.47
C ALA A 454 -20.56 15.33 11.99
N THR A 455 -20.94 14.61 10.92
CA THR A 455 -22.31 14.54 10.39
C THR A 455 -23.21 13.57 11.14
N PHE A 456 -22.65 12.67 11.97
CA PHE A 456 -23.44 11.71 12.74
C PHE A 456 -23.96 12.39 14.01
N GLY A 457 -25.25 12.72 14.02
CA GLY A 457 -25.86 13.58 15.04
C GLY A 457 -26.82 12.84 15.98
N PRO A 458 -27.56 13.56 16.84
CA PRO A 458 -28.47 12.96 17.81
C PRO A 458 -29.58 12.12 17.19
N ARG A 459 -30.03 12.49 15.97
CA ARG A 459 -31.01 11.74 15.19
C ARG A 459 -30.55 10.33 14.81
N ASP A 460 -29.24 10.09 14.80
CA ASP A 460 -28.65 8.80 14.42
C ASP A 460 -28.39 7.88 15.62
N LEU A 461 -28.65 8.33 16.87
CA LEU A 461 -28.46 7.51 18.07
C LEU A 461 -29.18 6.15 18.02
N PRO A 462 -30.41 6.00 17.48
CA PRO A 462 -31.04 4.68 17.34
C PRO A 462 -30.20 3.68 16.52
N ALA A 463 -29.52 4.15 15.46
CA ALA A 463 -28.64 3.31 14.66
C ALA A 463 -27.37 2.92 15.44
N LEU A 464 -26.83 3.84 16.25
CA LEU A 464 -25.71 3.54 17.15
C LEU A 464 -26.10 2.47 18.18
N TRP A 465 -27.28 2.57 18.78
CA TRP A 465 -27.77 1.60 19.76
C TRP A 465 -27.95 0.22 19.14
N HIS A 466 -28.66 0.15 18.01
CA HIS A 466 -28.85 -1.11 17.29
C HIS A 466 -27.51 -1.78 16.95
N PHE A 467 -26.54 -1.01 16.44
CA PHE A 467 -25.21 -1.51 16.13
C PHE A 467 -24.48 -2.04 17.37
N LEU A 468 -24.41 -1.25 18.46
CA LEU A 468 -23.72 -1.63 19.68
C LEU A 468 -24.36 -2.86 20.36
N ASP A 469 -25.70 -2.98 20.29
CA ASP A 469 -26.43 -4.10 20.87
C ASP A 469 -26.12 -5.41 20.14
N GLY A 470 -25.86 -5.36 18.84
CA GLY A 470 -25.46 -6.50 18.00
C GLY A 470 -23.98 -6.91 18.10
N LEU A 471 -23.12 -6.16 18.81
CA LEU A 471 -21.70 -6.50 18.92
C LEU A 471 -21.45 -7.69 19.87
N PRO A 472 -20.41 -8.52 19.59
CA PRO A 472 -19.96 -9.59 20.49
C PRO A 472 -19.70 -9.08 21.91
N LYS A 473 -20.08 -9.82 22.94
CA LYS A 473 -19.96 -9.34 24.34
C LYS A 473 -18.58 -9.58 24.97
N ASP A 474 -17.70 -10.31 24.29
CA ASP A 474 -16.37 -10.69 24.78
C ASP A 474 -15.33 -9.57 24.69
N PHE A 475 -15.66 -8.44 24.05
CA PHE A 475 -14.72 -7.33 23.85
C PHE A 475 -15.19 -6.03 24.49
N THR A 476 -14.23 -5.15 24.74
CA THR A 476 -14.47 -3.77 25.15
C THR A 476 -14.63 -2.87 23.94
N TYR A 477 -15.63 -1.98 23.99
CA TYR A 477 -15.94 -1.03 22.92
C TYR A 477 -15.81 0.42 23.35
N GLY A 478 -15.59 1.32 22.39
CA GLY A 478 -15.73 2.75 22.59
C GLY A 478 -16.31 3.51 21.41
N VAL A 479 -16.82 4.71 21.67
CA VAL A 479 -17.38 5.62 20.66
C VAL A 479 -16.72 7.00 20.78
N GLU A 480 -16.09 7.45 19.70
CA GLU A 480 -15.55 8.80 19.51
C GLU A 480 -16.55 9.61 18.66
N VAL A 481 -17.32 10.48 19.31
CA VAL A 481 -18.23 11.42 18.66
C VAL A 481 -17.53 12.71 18.24
N ARG A 482 -18.03 13.35 17.18
CA ARG A 482 -17.50 14.62 16.67
C ARG A 482 -18.55 15.70 16.43
N HIS A 483 -19.83 15.35 16.53
CA HIS A 483 -20.93 16.29 16.31
C HIS A 483 -21.05 17.28 17.49
N PRO A 484 -21.15 18.60 17.26
CA PRO A 484 -21.17 19.62 18.31
C PRO A 484 -22.25 19.43 19.38
N GLU A 485 -23.45 18.98 19.01
CA GLU A 485 -24.55 18.76 19.96
C GLU A 485 -24.22 17.75 21.07
N PHE A 486 -23.30 16.80 20.84
CA PHE A 486 -22.86 15.86 21.86
C PHE A 486 -21.89 16.47 22.89
N PHE A 487 -21.54 17.76 22.74
CA PHE A 487 -20.71 18.52 23.68
C PHE A 487 -21.42 19.76 24.23
N ALA A 488 -22.69 19.96 23.89
CA ALA A 488 -23.44 21.14 24.26
C ALA A 488 -24.03 21.09 25.68
N LYS A 489 -23.77 20.02 26.46
CA LYS A 489 -24.38 19.76 27.78
C LYS A 489 -25.91 19.72 27.79
N GLY A 490 -26.53 19.61 26.61
CA GLY A 490 -27.98 19.49 26.42
C GLY A 490 -28.46 18.04 26.43
N GLU A 491 -29.72 17.85 26.05
CA GLU A 491 -30.37 16.53 26.04
C GLU A 491 -29.62 15.50 25.19
N ALA A 492 -29.15 15.90 24.00
CA ALA A 492 -28.40 15.04 23.09
C ALA A 492 -27.16 14.40 23.73
N GLU A 493 -26.40 15.18 24.51
CA GLU A 493 -25.23 14.67 25.22
C GLU A 493 -25.63 13.73 26.36
N GLN A 494 -26.69 14.06 27.11
CA GLN A 494 -27.19 13.22 28.19
C GLN A 494 -27.70 11.87 27.66
N GLN A 495 -28.43 11.88 26.55
CA GLN A 495 -28.90 10.66 25.87
C GLN A 495 -27.73 9.79 25.41
N LEU A 496 -26.71 10.39 24.78
CA LEU A 496 -25.49 9.67 24.39
C LEU A 496 -24.80 9.03 25.61
N ASN A 497 -24.51 9.82 26.64
CA ASN A 497 -23.78 9.32 27.82
C ASN A 497 -24.56 8.22 28.55
N ARG A 498 -25.89 8.36 28.69
CA ARG A 498 -26.76 7.36 29.30
C ARG A 498 -26.79 6.07 28.48
N GLY A 499 -27.01 6.17 27.16
CA GLY A 499 -27.08 5.00 26.29
C GLY A 499 -25.76 4.24 26.19
N LEU A 500 -24.62 4.94 26.23
CA LEU A 500 -23.29 4.33 26.34
C LEU A 500 -23.09 3.65 27.70
N HIS A 501 -23.56 4.27 28.79
CA HIS A 501 -23.45 3.73 30.15
C HIS A 501 -24.26 2.45 30.33
N GLU A 502 -25.51 2.44 29.88
CA GLU A 502 -26.40 1.26 29.91
C GLU A 502 -25.79 0.05 29.19
N ARG A 503 -25.02 0.30 28.13
CA ARG A 503 -24.36 -0.73 27.31
C ARG A 503 -22.94 -1.07 27.76
N ASN A 504 -22.44 -0.43 28.82
CA ASN A 504 -21.04 -0.54 29.25
C ASN A 504 -20.03 -0.27 28.10
N VAL A 505 -20.32 0.73 27.27
CA VAL A 505 -19.45 1.18 26.17
C VAL A 505 -18.77 2.49 26.54
N ASN A 506 -17.46 2.60 26.26
CA ASN A 506 -16.69 3.79 26.62
C ASN A 506 -16.96 4.97 25.68
N ARG A 507 -17.16 6.17 26.22
CA ARG A 507 -17.00 7.40 25.46
C ARG A 507 -15.50 7.65 25.30
N VAL A 508 -15.04 7.69 24.06
CA VAL A 508 -13.64 8.01 23.75
C VAL A 508 -13.46 9.51 23.92
N ILE A 509 -12.57 9.90 24.81
CA ILE A 509 -12.37 11.31 25.14
C ILE A 509 -11.18 11.84 24.37
N LEU A 510 -11.45 12.63 23.34
CA LEU A 510 -10.42 13.31 22.58
C LEU A 510 -10.08 14.65 23.24
N ASP A 511 -8.83 14.82 23.65
CA ASP A 511 -8.29 16.09 24.11
C ASP A 511 -7.30 16.63 23.07
N SER A 512 -7.82 17.46 22.16
CA SER A 512 -7.02 18.16 21.15
C SER A 512 -6.67 19.60 21.55
N ARG A 513 -6.93 20.00 22.81
CA ARG A 513 -6.65 21.36 23.30
C ARG A 513 -5.19 21.77 23.06
N PRO A 514 -4.17 20.94 23.36
CA PRO A 514 -2.79 21.36 23.18
C PRO A 514 -2.44 21.73 21.74
N VAL A 515 -2.99 21.00 20.76
CA VAL A 515 -2.82 21.29 19.33
C VAL A 515 -3.48 22.61 18.93
N HIS A 516 -4.69 22.89 19.43
CA HIS A 516 -5.46 24.08 19.05
C HIS A 516 -5.08 25.34 19.83
N SER A 517 -4.42 25.20 20.99
CA SER A 517 -3.91 26.31 21.78
C SER A 517 -2.47 26.70 21.45
N ALA A 518 -1.69 25.81 20.83
CA ALA A 518 -0.32 26.10 20.41
C ALA A 518 -0.30 27.07 19.23
N ALA A 519 0.68 27.98 19.21
CA ALA A 519 0.95 28.80 18.04
C ALA A 519 1.31 27.91 16.85
N ALA A 520 0.74 28.19 15.68
CA ALA A 520 0.91 27.40 14.46
C ALA A 520 2.29 27.65 13.80
N THR A 521 3.37 27.35 14.51
CA THR A 521 4.75 27.69 14.12
C THR A 521 5.42 26.61 13.28
N SER A 522 4.97 25.36 13.37
CA SER A 522 5.52 24.22 12.63
C SER A 522 4.54 23.66 11.57
N PRO A 523 5.01 23.19 10.40
CA PRO A 523 4.14 22.54 9.41
C PRO A 523 3.40 21.31 9.94
N ALA A 524 3.95 20.62 10.95
CA ALA A 524 3.30 19.49 11.63
C ALA A 524 2.15 19.98 12.53
N MET A 525 2.34 21.12 13.22
CA MET A 525 1.28 21.75 14.02
C MET A 525 0.13 22.23 13.14
N ILE A 526 0.43 22.86 12.00
CA ILE A 526 -0.58 23.32 11.03
C ILE A 526 -1.39 22.12 10.49
N ASP A 527 -0.72 21.04 10.11
CA ASP A 527 -1.38 19.81 9.63
C ASP A 527 -2.25 19.15 10.73
N ALA A 528 -1.75 19.13 11.98
CA ALA A 528 -2.50 18.63 13.13
C ALA A 528 -3.73 19.49 13.42
N GLN A 529 -3.61 20.82 13.41
CA GLN A 529 -4.73 21.74 13.62
C GLN A 529 -5.81 21.59 12.55
N GLN A 530 -5.42 21.39 11.29
CA GLN A 530 -6.38 21.18 10.20
C GLN A 530 -7.10 19.83 10.27
N LYS A 531 -6.41 18.77 10.70
CA LYS A 531 -6.95 17.40 10.69
C LYS A 531 -7.68 16.99 11.97
N LYS A 532 -7.35 17.59 13.12
CA LYS A 532 -7.92 17.20 14.41
C LYS A 532 -9.16 18.04 14.72
N PRO A 533 -10.31 17.41 15.05
CA PRO A 533 -11.52 18.17 15.35
C PRO A 533 -11.30 19.04 16.60
N LYS A 534 -11.87 20.24 16.58
CA LYS A 534 -11.88 21.17 17.71
C LYS A 534 -13.18 20.94 18.48
N VAL A 535 -13.16 20.00 19.43
CA VAL A 535 -14.31 19.64 20.27
C VAL A 535 -13.98 19.88 21.75
N PRO A 536 -14.96 20.27 22.59
CA PRO A 536 -14.78 20.36 24.03
C PRO A 536 -14.34 19.03 24.66
N VAL A 537 -13.52 19.12 25.71
CA VAL A 537 -13.02 17.96 26.45
C VAL A 537 -13.95 17.66 27.60
N HIS A 538 -14.73 16.59 27.46
CA HIS A 538 -15.66 16.13 28.49
C HIS A 538 -15.11 14.84 29.11
N ALA A 539 -14.46 14.96 30.26
CA ALA A 539 -13.90 13.83 31.00
C ALA A 539 -15.01 13.06 31.72
N VAL A 540 -15.62 12.10 31.02
CA VAL A 540 -16.74 11.29 31.51
C VAL A 540 -16.41 9.81 31.38
N MET A 541 -16.61 9.07 32.47
CA MET A 541 -16.50 7.61 32.48
C MET A 541 -17.89 7.00 32.23
N THR A 542 -18.11 6.47 31.03
CA THR A 542 -19.37 5.76 30.71
C THR A 542 -19.25 4.26 30.92
N ALA A 543 -18.04 3.69 30.97
CA ALA A 543 -17.80 2.26 31.18
C ALA A 543 -16.50 2.02 31.94
N ARG A 544 -16.17 0.75 32.20
CA ARG A 544 -15.09 0.34 33.12
C ARG A 544 -13.67 0.54 32.58
N GLN A 545 -13.48 0.88 31.30
CA GLN A 545 -12.15 0.99 30.69
C GLN A 545 -12.03 2.28 29.86
N PRO A 546 -12.04 3.45 30.52
CA PRO A 546 -12.11 4.73 29.82
C PRO A 546 -10.90 4.91 28.88
N MET A 547 -11.17 5.48 27.70
CA MET A 547 -10.12 5.78 26.72
C MET A 547 -9.95 7.29 26.54
N VAL A 548 -8.76 7.78 26.88
CA VAL A 548 -8.33 9.17 26.75
C VAL A 548 -7.33 9.30 25.61
N ARG A 549 -7.67 10.12 24.62
CA ARG A 549 -6.80 10.46 23.49
C ARG A 549 -6.31 11.89 23.65
N PHE A 550 -5.21 12.08 24.36
CA PHE A 550 -4.57 13.38 24.58
C PHE A 550 -3.61 13.74 23.44
N ILE A 551 -3.96 14.68 22.57
CA ILE A 551 -3.10 15.05 21.44
C ILE A 551 -2.20 16.21 21.87
N GLY A 552 -0.91 15.92 22.08
CA GLY A 552 0.09 16.89 22.50
C GLY A 552 0.43 17.93 21.42
N GLY A 553 0.83 19.11 21.87
CA GLY A 553 1.41 20.15 21.03
C GLY A 553 2.95 20.14 21.08
N ASP A 554 3.59 21.13 20.44
CA ASP A 554 5.05 21.26 20.40
C ASP A 554 5.63 21.83 21.73
N ASP A 555 4.81 22.48 22.56
CA ASP A 555 5.22 23.09 23.84
C ASP A 555 5.02 22.12 25.03
N MET A 556 6.13 21.69 25.65
CA MET A 556 6.11 20.73 26.77
C MET A 556 5.54 21.29 28.06
N ALA A 557 5.79 22.57 28.36
CA ALA A 557 5.28 23.18 29.57
C ALA A 557 3.75 23.28 29.50
N HIS A 558 3.26 23.72 28.35
CA HIS A 558 1.83 23.79 28.06
C HIS A 558 1.15 22.43 28.03
N ASN A 559 1.81 21.43 27.44
CA ASN A 559 1.35 20.04 27.47
C ASN A 559 1.21 19.52 28.91
N ARG A 560 2.21 19.75 29.77
CA ARG A 560 2.20 19.34 31.18
C ARG A 560 1.09 20.03 31.97
N GLU A 561 0.89 21.31 31.72
CA GLU A 561 -0.19 22.07 32.36
C GLU A 561 -1.58 21.51 32.00
N LEU A 562 -1.86 21.32 30.71
CA LEU A 562 -3.12 20.74 30.25
C LEU A 562 -3.30 19.28 30.69
N PHE A 563 -2.20 18.53 30.77
CA PHE A 563 -2.20 17.13 31.20
C PHE A 563 -2.39 16.97 32.72
N ARG A 564 -2.09 17.99 33.53
CA ARG A 564 -2.26 17.95 35.00
C ARG A 564 -3.71 17.64 35.42
N VAL A 565 -4.69 18.13 34.64
CA VAL A 565 -6.11 17.84 34.86
C VAL A 565 -6.39 16.34 34.68
N TRP A 566 -5.73 15.71 33.71
CA TRP A 566 -5.83 14.27 33.50
C TRP A 566 -5.20 13.49 34.64
N LEU A 567 -4.04 13.89 35.17
CA LEU A 567 -3.44 13.22 36.33
C LEU A 567 -4.40 13.11 37.51
N GLN A 568 -5.10 14.21 37.84
CA GLN A 568 -6.10 14.22 38.91
C GLN A 568 -7.32 13.36 38.56
N THR A 569 -7.77 13.41 37.31
CA THR A 569 -8.95 12.68 36.84
C THR A 569 -8.70 11.18 36.82
N LEU A 570 -7.55 10.76 36.30
CA LEU A 570 -7.14 9.37 36.21
C LEU A 570 -6.92 8.77 37.60
N ALA A 571 -6.27 9.50 38.52
CA ALA A 571 -6.13 9.08 39.91
C ALA A 571 -7.50 8.88 40.58
N LYS A 572 -8.45 9.80 40.35
CA LYS A 572 -9.83 9.65 40.84
C LYS A 572 -10.51 8.42 40.25
N TRP A 573 -10.46 8.22 38.93
CA TRP A 573 -11.07 7.06 38.28
C TRP A 573 -10.46 5.73 38.70
N HIS A 574 -9.17 5.70 39.02
CA HIS A 574 -8.51 4.53 39.58
C HIS A 574 -9.01 4.23 41.00
N GLN A 575 -9.18 5.26 41.84
CA GLN A 575 -9.64 5.10 43.23
C GLN A 575 -11.14 4.83 43.37
N SER A 576 -11.97 5.49 42.56
CA SER A 576 -13.44 5.43 42.65
C SER A 576 -14.08 4.54 41.59
N GLY A 577 -13.30 4.07 40.62
CA GLY A 577 -13.76 3.15 39.60
C GLY A 577 -13.94 1.72 40.12
N PRO A 578 -14.73 0.89 39.42
CA PRO A 578 -14.81 -0.53 39.73
C PRO A 578 -13.42 -1.19 39.62
N ARG A 579 -13.11 -2.15 40.49
CA ARG A 579 -11.82 -2.88 40.48
C ARG A 579 -11.50 -3.37 39.05
N GLY A 580 -10.32 -3.03 38.54
CA GLY A 580 -9.90 -3.33 37.16
C GLY A 580 -10.14 -2.20 36.14
N CYS A 581 -10.38 -0.97 36.60
CA CYS A 581 -10.51 0.20 35.73
C CYS A 581 -9.18 0.52 35.02
N SER A 582 -9.06 0.16 33.74
CA SER A 582 -7.86 0.42 32.94
C SER A 582 -8.06 1.65 32.04
N CYS A 583 -7.18 2.65 32.13
CA CYS A 583 -7.23 3.82 31.27
C CYS A 583 -6.26 3.72 30.09
N ILE A 584 -6.78 3.84 28.87
CA ILE A 584 -5.94 3.95 27.66
C ILE A 584 -5.64 5.42 27.39
N LEU A 585 -4.40 5.86 27.67
CA LEU A 585 -3.93 7.22 27.37
C LEU A 585 -3.08 7.25 26.09
N ARG A 586 -3.40 8.13 25.13
CA ARG A 586 -2.68 8.22 23.83
C ARG A 586 -2.18 9.62 23.50
N THR A 587 -0.96 9.75 22.96
CA THR A 587 -0.25 11.05 22.73
C THR A 587 0.45 11.17 21.37
N LEU A 588 0.33 12.30 20.65
CA LEU A 588 0.96 12.60 19.33
C LEU A 588 1.46 14.07 19.28
N PRO A 589 2.56 14.48 18.57
CA PRO A 589 3.78 13.76 18.14
C PRO A 589 5.15 14.39 18.61
N SER A 590 6.00 13.61 19.32
CA SER A 590 7.51 13.68 19.49
C SER A 590 8.17 14.84 20.29
N PRO A 591 9.42 14.74 20.85
CA PRO A 591 10.33 13.59 21.06
C PRO A 591 10.49 13.24 22.55
N ARG A 592 11.31 12.23 22.83
CA ARG A 592 11.74 11.64 24.12
C ARG A 592 11.47 12.40 25.45
N HIS A 593 11.65 13.72 25.46
CA HIS A 593 11.36 14.58 26.61
C HIS A 593 9.90 14.48 27.10
N TRP A 594 8.94 14.32 26.19
CA TRP A 594 7.53 14.05 26.52
C TRP A 594 7.40 12.85 27.45
N TRP A 595 8.11 11.77 27.10
CA TRP A 595 8.01 10.47 27.77
C TRP A 595 8.62 10.55 29.17
N ILE A 596 9.86 11.06 29.30
CA ILE A 596 10.55 11.12 30.59
C ILE A 596 9.77 12.02 31.56
N THR A 597 9.33 13.18 31.07
CA THR A 597 8.76 14.23 31.90
C THR A 597 7.36 13.87 32.38
N LEU A 598 6.47 13.46 31.48
CA LEU A 598 5.07 13.18 31.84
C LEU A 598 4.86 11.78 32.42
N TRP A 599 5.74 10.82 32.12
CA TRP A 599 5.67 9.50 32.76
C TRP A 599 6.00 9.60 34.26
N GLY A 600 6.95 10.46 34.64
CA GLY A 600 7.24 10.73 36.05
C GLY A 600 6.00 11.23 36.79
N ASP A 601 5.31 12.22 36.21
CA ASP A 601 4.08 12.77 36.77
C ASP A 601 2.92 11.75 36.78
N LEU A 602 2.80 10.95 35.71
CA LEU A 602 1.79 9.91 35.59
C LEU A 602 2.00 8.81 36.63
N ARG A 603 3.24 8.32 36.81
CA ARG A 603 3.57 7.32 37.83
C ARG A 603 3.36 7.86 39.25
N ALA A 604 3.63 9.15 39.47
CA ALA A 604 3.37 9.77 40.76
C ALA A 604 1.87 9.82 41.08
N ALA A 605 1.02 10.08 40.08
CA ALA A 605 -0.43 10.10 40.23
C ALA A 605 -1.08 8.69 40.21
N LEU A 606 -0.46 7.74 39.49
CA LEU A 606 -0.92 6.38 39.26
C LEU A 606 0.27 5.41 39.37
N PRO A 607 0.63 4.95 40.58
CA PRO A 607 1.74 4.01 40.76
C PRO A 607 1.55 2.68 40.02
N ALA A 608 0.31 2.26 39.79
CA ALA A 608 -0.06 1.06 39.05
C ALA A 608 0.25 1.12 37.53
N ALA A 609 0.60 2.31 37.00
CA ALA A 609 1.09 2.49 35.64
C ALA A 609 2.40 1.73 35.33
N GLY A 610 3.10 1.26 36.37
CA GLY A 610 4.32 0.47 36.25
C GLY A 610 5.56 1.31 35.91
N ASN A 611 6.62 0.61 35.50
CA ASN A 611 7.89 1.24 35.19
C ASN A 611 7.84 1.94 33.84
N ALA A 612 8.56 3.07 33.80
CA ALA A 612 8.94 3.77 32.58
C ALA A 612 9.45 2.80 31.50
N PRO A 613 8.93 2.85 30.25
CA PRO A 613 9.50 2.11 29.13
C PRO A 613 11.02 2.32 29.05
N SER A 614 11.79 1.23 28.99
CA SER A 614 13.25 1.29 28.90
C SER A 614 13.71 1.75 27.52
N ILE A 615 13.50 3.02 27.18
CA ILE A 615 13.98 3.59 25.92
C ILE A 615 15.51 3.74 26.03
N PRO A 616 16.31 2.98 25.25
CA PRO A 616 17.75 2.92 25.45
C PRO A 616 18.39 4.30 25.52
N GLN A 617 19.08 4.58 26.63
CA GLN A 617 20.03 5.68 26.74
C GLN A 617 21.31 5.24 26.04
N GLN A 618 21.57 5.74 24.84
CA GLN A 618 22.95 5.80 24.36
C GLN A 618 23.57 7.06 24.94
N SER A 619 24.41 6.89 25.96
CA SER A 619 25.24 7.92 26.58
C SER A 619 26.63 8.05 25.94
N SER A 620 27.01 7.18 24.99
CA SER A 620 28.25 7.32 24.22
C SER A 620 28.20 6.54 22.91
N LEU A 621 28.78 7.15 21.88
CA LEU A 621 28.96 6.64 20.52
C LEU A 621 30.03 5.54 20.46
N PHE A 622 29.71 4.45 19.75
CA PHE A 622 30.68 3.68 18.96
C PHE A 622 30.15 3.57 17.53
#